data_AF-A0A822IVN9-F1
#
_entry.id   AF-A0A822IVN9-F1
#
_cell.length_a   1.000
_cell.length_b   1.000
_cell.length_c   1.000
_cell.angle_alpha   90.00
_cell.angle_beta   90.00
_cell.angle_gamma   90.00
#
_symmetry.space_group_name_H-M   'P 1'
#
loop_
_entity.id
_entity.type
_entity.pdbx_description
1 polymer ?
#
loop_
_entity_poly.entity_id
_entity_poly.type
_entity_poly.pdbx_seq_one_letter_code
_entity_poly.pdbx_strand_id
1 'polypeptide(L)'
;MTEDNVVFIGNKPVMNYVLAIVTQFNNGAAEIFVKARGKAISRAVDAVEVSRNRFMPETKIKEIKIGTEKITTDRGDSNVSTIEIVLAK
;
A
#
# COMPACT_ATOMS: atom_id res chain seq x y z
N MET A 1 10.98 0.25 12.67
CA MET A 1 10.62 -0.12 11.28
C MET A 1 11.36 0.86 10.39
N THR A 2 12.26 0.39 9.54
CA THR A 2 12.90 1.26 8.54
C THR A 2 11.79 1.79 7.62
N GLU A 3 11.71 3.11 7.43
CA GLU A 3 10.72 3.77 6.56
C GLU A 3 10.84 3.33 5.08
N ASP A 4 11.95 2.67 4.73
CA ASP A 4 12.32 2.25 3.37
C ASP A 4 11.35 1.23 2.73
N ASN A 5 10.56 0.51 3.53
CA ASN A 5 9.67 -0.55 3.04
C ASN A 5 8.20 -0.14 2.96
N VAL A 6 7.90 1.17 2.96
CA VAL A 6 6.52 1.67 2.90
C VAL A 6 6.21 2.20 1.50
N VAL A 7 5.05 1.82 0.95
CA VAL A 7 4.53 2.33 -0.32
C VAL A 7 3.21 3.06 -0.05
N PHE A 8 3.23 4.40 -0.16
CA PHE A 8 2.03 5.23 -0.01
C PHE A 8 1.26 5.33 -1.33
N ILE A 9 0.00 4.90 -1.33
CA ILE A 9 -0.87 4.93 -2.49
C ILE A 9 -1.64 6.25 -2.54
N GLY A 10 -1.43 6.99 -3.61
CA GLY A 10 -2.09 8.24 -3.96
C GLY A 10 -2.74 8.12 -5.33
N ASN A 11 -2.78 9.20 -6.11
CA ASN A 11 -3.50 9.26 -7.39
C ASN A 11 -2.66 8.90 -8.64
N LYS A 12 -1.44 8.35 -8.48
CA LYS A 12 -0.64 7.91 -9.64
C LYS A 12 -1.30 6.66 -10.28
N PRO A 13 -0.99 6.33 -11.55
CA PRO A 13 -1.43 5.08 -12.15
C PRO A 13 -1.00 3.85 -11.32
N VAL A 14 -1.83 2.80 -11.30
CA VAL A 14 -1.61 1.57 -10.49
C VAL A 14 -0.23 0.98 -10.72
N MET A 15 0.21 0.93 -11.98
CA MET A 15 1.50 0.32 -12.35
C MET A 15 2.72 0.99 -11.72
N ASN A 16 2.64 2.28 -11.37
CA ASN A 16 3.74 2.96 -10.68
C ASN A 16 3.95 2.38 -9.26
N TYR A 17 2.85 1.98 -8.61
CA TYR A 17 2.90 1.36 -7.29
C TYR A 17 3.33 -0.11 -7.36
N VAL A 18 2.88 -0.83 -8.39
CA VAL A 18 3.35 -2.20 -8.67
C VAL A 18 4.87 -2.22 -8.86
N LEU A 19 5.41 -1.30 -9.67
CA LEU A 19 6.85 -1.17 -9.87
C LEU A 19 7.60 -0.90 -8.56
N ALA A 20 7.07 -0.02 -7.69
CA ALA A 20 7.67 0.27 -6.40
C ALA A 20 7.72 -0.97 -5.48
N ILE A 21 6.61 -1.72 -5.41
CA ILE A 21 6.51 -2.96 -4.62
C ILE A 21 7.55 -3.99 -5.12
N VAL A 22 7.58 -4.25 -6.43
CA VAL A 22 8.52 -5.19 -7.05
C VAL A 22 9.97 -4.77 -6.82
N THR A 23 10.28 -3.48 -6.97
CA THR A 23 11.63 -2.95 -6.77
C THR A 23 12.11 -3.13 -5.34
N GLN A 24 11.28 -2.80 -4.34
CA GLN A 24 11.64 -2.97 -2.93
C GLN A 24 11.89 -4.44 -2.58
N PHE A 25 11.05 -5.36 -3.06
CA PHE A 25 11.27 -6.79 -2.86
C PHE A 25 12.54 -7.31 -3.54
N ASN A 26 12.87 -6.80 -4.74
CA ASN A 26 14.11 -7.13 -5.44
C ASN A 26 15.35 -6.55 -4.74
N ASN A 27 15.21 -5.44 -4.04
CA ASN A 27 16.24 -4.85 -3.19
C ASN A 27 16.39 -5.56 -1.84
N GLY A 28 15.69 -6.68 -1.62
CA GLY A 28 15.85 -7.54 -0.44
C GLY A 28 14.92 -7.21 0.72
N ALA A 29 13.87 -6.39 0.53
CA ALA A 29 12.85 -6.20 1.56
C ALA A 29 12.18 -7.54 1.90
N ALA A 30 12.13 -7.91 3.17
CA ALA A 30 11.40 -9.09 3.64
C ALA A 30 9.88 -8.83 3.67
N GLU A 31 9.50 -7.61 4.04
CA GLU A 31 8.12 -7.16 4.14
C GLU A 31 7.97 -5.77 3.52
N ILE A 32 6.83 -5.52 2.88
CA ILE A 32 6.43 -4.23 2.32
C ILE A 32 5.07 -3.82 2.90
N PHE A 33 4.96 -2.56 3.31
CA PHE A 33 3.75 -1.98 3.87
C PHE A 33 3.09 -1.07 2.84
N VAL A 34 1.99 -1.54 2.24
CA VAL A 34 1.20 -0.74 1.30
C VAL A 34 0.14 0.02 2.07
N LYS A 35 0.24 1.35 2.12
CA LYS A 35 -0.64 2.20 2.92
C LYS A 35 -1.45 3.15 2.03
N ALA A 36 -2.74 3.27 2.31
CA ALA A 36 -3.62 4.18 1.60
C ALA A 36 -4.74 4.72 2.49
N ARG A 37 -5.40 5.78 2.02
CA ARG A 37 -6.57 6.35 2.70
C ARG A 37 -7.63 6.86 1.73
N GLY A 38 -8.88 6.85 2.16
CA GLY A 38 -10.03 7.30 1.39
C GLY A 38 -10.13 6.58 0.03
N LYS A 39 -10.38 7.35 -1.04
CA LYS A 39 -10.54 6.80 -2.40
C LYS A 39 -9.33 6.02 -2.94
N ALA A 40 -8.15 6.20 -2.34
CA ALA A 40 -6.95 5.47 -2.77
C ALA A 40 -6.92 4.01 -2.28
N ILE A 41 -7.82 3.61 -1.37
CA ILE A 41 -7.91 2.25 -0.84
C ILE A 41 -8.11 1.23 -1.96
N SER A 42 -9.04 1.47 -2.89
CA SER A 42 -9.25 0.56 -4.04
C SER A 42 -7.97 0.38 -4.86
N ARG A 43 -7.25 1.48 -5.11
CA ARG A 43 -5.98 1.45 -5.85
C ARG A 43 -4.88 0.67 -5.09
N ALA A 44 -4.91 0.68 -3.76
CA ALA A 44 -3.97 -0.09 -2.95
C ALA A 44 -4.21 -1.59 -3.10
N VAL A 45 -5.47 -2.00 -3.08
CA VAL A 45 -5.87 -3.39 -3.33
C VAL A 45 -5.48 -3.80 -4.75
N ASP A 46 -5.76 -2.97 -5.75
CA ASP A 46 -5.36 -3.24 -7.13
C ASP A 46 -3.84 -3.40 -7.27
N ALA A 47 -3.05 -2.51 -6.66
CA ALA A 47 -1.59 -2.58 -6.72
C ALA A 47 -1.06 -3.87 -6.08
N VAL A 48 -1.60 -4.27 -4.93
CA VAL A 48 -1.25 -5.52 -4.25
C VAL A 48 -1.61 -6.74 -5.10
N GLU A 49 -2.84 -6.82 -5.59
CA GLU A 49 -3.33 -7.96 -6.36
C GLU A 49 -2.60 -8.10 -7.70
N VAL A 50 -2.34 -7.00 -8.40
CA VAL A 50 -1.56 -7.03 -9.63
C VAL A 50 -0.11 -7.48 -9.35
N SER A 51 0.50 -6.97 -8.27
CA SER A 51 1.87 -7.35 -7.91
C SER A 51 1.99 -8.85 -7.68
N ARG A 52 1.14 -9.42 -6.83
CA ARG A 52 1.21 -10.86 -6.51
C ARG A 52 0.73 -11.75 -7.64
N ASN A 53 -0.32 -11.39 -8.39
CA ASN A 53 -0.87 -12.29 -9.39
C ASN A 53 -0.09 -12.29 -10.71
N ARG A 54 0.68 -11.24 -11.02
CA ARG A 54 1.38 -11.11 -12.31
C ARG A 54 2.88 -11.02 -12.23
N PHE A 55 3.43 -10.49 -11.14
CA PHE A 55 4.87 -10.16 -11.06
C PHE A 55 5.61 -10.94 -9.98
N MET A 56 4.95 -11.25 -8.85
CA MET A 56 5.56 -11.88 -7.68
C MET A 56 4.61 -12.92 -7.03
N PRO A 57 4.34 -14.05 -7.72
CA PRO A 57 3.36 -15.06 -7.30
C PRO A 57 3.67 -15.73 -5.95
N GLU A 58 4.92 -15.69 -5.50
CA GLU A 58 5.34 -16.19 -4.21
C GLU A 58 4.90 -15.29 -3.03
N THR A 59 4.60 -14.01 -3.30
CA THR A 59 4.28 -13.02 -2.26
C THR A 59 2.91 -13.30 -1.63
N LYS A 60 2.88 -13.28 -0.30
CA LYS A 60 1.68 -13.50 0.52
C LYS A 60 1.25 -12.22 1.23
N ILE A 61 -0.06 -12.10 1.44
CA ILE A 61 -0.63 -11.09 2.33
C ILE A 61 -0.44 -11.61 3.75
N LYS A 62 0.39 -10.94 4.54
CA LYS A 62 0.66 -11.26 5.94
C LYS A 62 -0.43 -10.69 6.85
N GLU A 63 -0.86 -9.45 6.59
CA GLU A 63 -1.82 -8.75 7.44
C GLU A 63 -2.55 -7.66 6.63
N ILE A 64 -3.81 -7.40 6.98
CA ILE A 64 -4.57 -6.24 6.50
C ILE A 64 -5.13 -5.53 7.72
N LYS A 65 -4.78 -4.26 7.88
CA LYS A 65 -5.32 -3.37 8.92
C LYS A 65 -6.16 -2.30 8.26
N ILE A 66 -7.33 -2.05 8.83
CA ILE A 66 -8.16 -0.90 8.49
C ILE A 66 -8.28 0.02 9.70
N GLY A 67 -8.49 1.29 9.45
CA GLY A 67 -8.63 2.27 10.52
C GLY A 67 -9.34 3.52 10.06
N THR A 68 -9.34 4.50 10.95
CA THR A 68 -9.79 5.86 10.67
C THR A 68 -8.70 6.82 11.14
N GLU A 69 -8.32 7.73 10.27
CA GLU A 69 -7.38 8.81 10.57
C GLU A 69 -8.13 10.14 10.49
N LYS A 70 -7.90 11.01 11.47
CA LYS A 70 -8.45 12.37 11.48
C LYS A 70 -7.50 13.28 10.71
N ILE A 71 -7.97 13.85 9.60
CA ILE A 71 -7.21 14.77 8.76
C ILE A 71 -7.77 16.18 8.90
N THR A 72 -6.89 17.17 9.01
CA THR A 72 -7.30 18.57 8.97
C THR A 72 -7.38 19.02 7.52
N THR A 73 -8.53 19.59 7.14
CA THR A 73 -8.77 20.17 5.82
C THR A 73 -9.14 21.63 5.96
N ASP A 74 -9.19 22.36 4.84
CA ASP A 74 -9.62 23.77 4.81
C ASP A 74 -11.04 23.98 5.34
N ARG A 75 -11.86 22.92 5.41
CA ARG A 75 -13.24 22.92 5.93
C ARG A 75 -13.33 22.42 7.38
N GLY A 76 -12.20 22.20 8.04
CA GLY A 76 -12.11 21.60 9.37
C GLY A 76 -11.64 20.15 9.33
N ASP A 77 -11.71 19.50 10.48
CA ASP A 77 -11.28 18.12 10.63
C ASP A 77 -12.26 17.13 10.01
N SER A 78 -11.74 16.10 9.34
CA SER A 78 -12.52 15.04 8.72
C SER A 78 -11.92 13.67 9.03
N ASN A 79 -12.79 12.69 9.25
CA ASN A 79 -12.39 11.30 9.44
C ASN A 79 -12.27 10.63 8.07
N VAL A 80 -11.13 9.98 7.83
CA VAL A 80 -10.87 9.26 6.58
C VAL A 80 -10.47 7.83 6.89
N SER A 81 -11.10 6.89 6.21
CA SER A 81 -10.75 5.47 6.29
C SER A 81 -9.33 5.24 5.81
N THR A 82 -8.59 4.37 6.50
CA THR A 82 -7.22 3.97 6.14
C THR A 82 -7.16 2.46 5.91
N ILE A 83 -6.20 2.05 5.08
CA ILE A 83 -5.83 0.64 4.90
C ILE A 83 -4.30 0.53 4.94
N GLU A 84 -3.80 -0.50 5.60
CA GLU A 84 -2.42 -0.98 5.52
C GLU A 84 -2.46 -2.47 5.15
N ILE A 85 -1.77 -2.83 4.06
CA ILE A 85 -1.62 -4.21 3.62
C ILE A 85 -0.14 -4.56 3.75
N VAL A 86 0.18 -5.57 4.54
CA VAL A 86 1.54 -6.08 4.72
C VAL A 86 1.74 -7.24 3.77
N LEU A 87 2.66 -7.08 2.82
CA LEU A 87 3.12 -8.12 1.92
C LEU A 87 4.42 -8.71 2.45
N ALA A 88 4.54 -10.05 2.41
CA ALA A 88 5.75 -10.78 2.75
C ALA A 88 6.09 -11.77 1.63
N LYS A 89 7.38 -11.95 1.37
CA LYS A 89 7.88 -13.04 0.51
C LYS A 89 7.73 -14.40 1.19
#